data_AF-A0A7S1BX30-F1
#
_entry.id   AF-A0A7S1BX30-F1
#
_cell.length_a   1.000
_cell.length_b   1.000
_cell.length_c   1.000
_cell.angle_alpha   90.00
_cell.angle_beta   90.00
_cell.angle_gamma   90.00
#
_symmetry.space_group_name_H-M   'P 1'
#
loop_
_entity.id
_entity.type
_entity.pdbx_description
1 polymer ?
#
loop_
_entity_poly.entity_id
_entity_poly.type
_entity_poly.pdbx_seq_one_letter_code
_entity_poly.pdbx_strand_id
1 'polypeptide(L)'
;FMLRKEATMVFEPILWILLPFAFARATFPSDIVLKNIRCRRPLYRPSFTSAFLPAITNNHANEIRNIRVRLCESKLKDSPTEIKTAETPPPGFISGPTDPPPDYSAIHGPLGPLLDGLFLNMFRSALIAEVGADPALISDGYPGIMELTAALNSKHSDRSEVRRASQEVLRSLFPSWLPGRFAVMFARPFPQFSARMNAWATWVAGTWLMGECEVVDCDADAGAGAGAAQGLIVRRCRFLEEAGCASVCVNACKTPTEAFFAEDMGLPLTMEPDYATGECKFSFGLTPQSGTEKAAKEVPCLMRCPTAGGMRKWHTQGVALDKTWGEEDDASDDPNLVQCSMM
;
A
#
# COMPACT_ATOMS: atom_id res chain seq x y z
N PHE A 1 35.31 -30.67 -19.03
CA PHE A 1 36.11 -29.51 -18.57
C PHE A 1 35.68 -28.16 -19.18
N MET A 2 34.52 -28.08 -19.85
CA MET A 2 33.98 -26.91 -20.56
C MET A 2 32.60 -26.46 -20.01
N LEU A 3 32.34 -26.66 -18.71
CA LEU A 3 31.07 -26.25 -18.05
C LEU A 3 31.29 -25.48 -16.74
N ARG A 4 32.53 -25.06 -16.45
CA ARG A 4 32.87 -24.42 -15.16
C ARG A 4 33.43 -22.99 -15.29
N LYS A 5 33.46 -22.42 -16.50
CA LYS A 5 34.05 -21.08 -16.75
C LYS A 5 33.06 -19.94 -16.96
N GLU A 6 31.76 -20.21 -17.08
CA GLU A 6 30.77 -19.11 -17.22
C GLU A 6 30.23 -18.59 -15.88
N ALA A 7 30.36 -19.34 -14.79
CA ALA A 7 29.85 -18.93 -13.47
C ALA A 7 30.70 -17.84 -12.78
N THR A 8 31.93 -17.60 -13.21
CA THR A 8 32.87 -16.70 -12.53
C THR A 8 32.85 -15.25 -13.03
N MET A 9 32.13 -14.93 -14.11
CA MET A 9 32.06 -13.55 -14.64
C MET A 9 30.84 -12.75 -14.17
N VAL A 10 29.86 -13.40 -13.52
CA VAL A 10 28.59 -12.76 -13.09
C VAL A 10 28.67 -12.27 -11.64
N PHE A 11 29.67 -12.68 -10.85
CA PHE A 11 29.70 -12.40 -9.41
C PHE A 11 30.38 -11.09 -9.01
N GLU A 12 31.31 -10.54 -9.81
CA GLU A 12 32.00 -9.29 -9.44
C GLU A 12 31.20 -7.99 -9.59
N PRO A 13 30.29 -7.79 -10.56
CA PRO A 13 29.50 -6.54 -10.61
C PRO A 13 28.33 -6.51 -9.62
N ILE A 14 27.90 -7.68 -9.09
CA ILE A 14 26.82 -7.77 -8.08
C ILE A 14 27.29 -7.20 -6.74
N LEU A 15 28.58 -7.37 -6.40
CA LEU A 15 29.14 -6.83 -5.16
C LEU A 15 29.13 -5.29 -5.13
N TRP A 16 29.25 -4.64 -6.30
CA TRP A 16 29.19 -3.17 -6.43
C TRP A 16 27.78 -2.59 -6.31
N ILE A 17 26.72 -3.39 -6.52
CA ILE A 17 25.32 -2.98 -6.37
C ILE A 17 24.83 -3.17 -4.93
N LEU A 18 25.43 -4.09 -4.17
CA LEU A 18 25.20 -4.25 -2.73
C LEU A 18 26.12 -3.35 -1.86
N LEU A 19 27.22 -2.85 -2.41
CA LEU A 19 28.15 -1.94 -1.71
C LEU A 19 27.53 -0.62 -1.21
N PRO A 20 26.51 -0.02 -1.84
CA PRO A 20 25.79 1.12 -1.27
C PRO A 20 24.97 0.74 -0.02
N PHE A 21 24.53 -0.51 0.12
CA PHE A 21 23.79 -0.98 1.29
C PHE A 21 24.72 -1.36 2.46
N ALA A 22 25.99 -1.68 2.18
CA ALA A 22 27.00 -1.98 3.20
C ALA A 22 27.82 -0.77 3.69
N PHE A 23 27.68 0.41 3.06
CA PHE A 23 28.43 1.63 3.39
C PHE A 23 27.53 2.85 3.68
N ALA A 24 26.42 2.66 4.40
CA ALA A 24 25.82 3.74 5.18
C ALA A 24 26.68 3.98 6.44
N ARG A 25 27.91 4.47 6.25
CA ARG A 25 28.79 4.88 7.34
C ARG A 25 28.22 6.16 7.93
N ALA A 26 27.87 6.08 9.20
CA ALA A 26 27.53 7.17 10.09
C ALA A 26 28.27 8.48 9.76
N THR A 27 27.53 9.48 9.32
CA THR A 27 27.90 10.89 9.51
C THR A 27 26.70 11.61 10.09
N PHE A 28 26.62 11.59 11.42
CA PHE A 28 25.98 12.64 12.20
C PHE A 28 26.63 13.98 11.83
N PRO A 29 25.85 15.06 11.64
CA PRO A 29 26.30 16.38 12.03
C PRO A 29 25.82 16.65 13.46
N SER A 30 26.78 16.59 14.38
CA SER A 30 26.70 17.27 15.66
C SER A 30 26.59 18.78 15.44
N ASP A 31 25.82 19.42 16.30
CA ASP A 31 25.75 20.87 16.53
C ASP A 31 25.09 21.74 15.46
N ILE A 32 23.87 22.20 15.75
CA ILE A 32 23.51 23.62 15.67
C ILE A 32 22.39 23.94 16.69
N VAL A 33 22.83 24.50 17.81
CA VAL A 33 22.28 25.68 18.51
C VAL A 33 20.79 25.66 18.90
N LEU A 34 20.55 25.27 20.15
CA LEU A 34 19.45 25.75 20.98
C LEU A 34 19.50 27.30 21.07
N LYS A 35 18.62 27.98 20.33
CA LYS A 35 18.32 29.40 20.55
C LYS A 35 16.89 29.55 21.06
N ASN A 36 16.80 29.88 22.35
CA ASN A 36 15.71 30.54 23.06
C ASN A 36 14.61 31.13 22.15
N ILE A 37 13.44 30.48 22.11
CA ILE A 37 12.20 31.13 21.69
C ILE A 37 11.34 31.34 22.93
N ARG A 38 11.46 32.56 23.45
CA ARG A 38 10.62 33.16 24.47
C ARG A 38 9.27 33.44 23.81
N CYS A 39 8.23 32.68 24.15
CA CYS A 39 6.86 32.97 23.70
C CYS A 39 6.42 34.34 24.23
N ARG A 40 6.51 35.38 23.39
CA ARG A 40 5.76 36.63 23.57
C ARG A 40 4.39 36.47 22.93
N ARG A 41 3.34 36.59 23.75
CA ARG A 41 1.96 36.78 23.31
C ARG A 41 1.84 38.07 22.49
N PRO A 42 1.09 38.09 21.39
CA PRO A 42 0.42 39.29 20.93
C PRO A 42 -1.01 39.34 21.46
N LEU A 43 -1.32 40.45 22.12
CA LEU A 43 -2.66 40.92 22.44
C LEU A 43 -3.39 41.32 21.15
N TYR A 44 -4.55 40.75 20.87
CA TYR A 44 -5.59 41.43 20.09
C TYR A 44 -6.99 40.90 20.41
N ARG A 45 -7.86 41.82 20.84
CA ARG A 45 -9.31 41.66 21.08
C ARG A 45 -10.06 42.11 19.82
N PRO A 46 -11.21 41.51 19.47
CA PRO A 46 -12.49 42.16 19.83
C PRO A 46 -13.50 41.13 20.39
N SER A 47 -14.15 41.38 21.52
CA SER A 47 -15.38 42.17 21.68
C SER A 47 -16.60 41.55 20.97
N PHE A 48 -17.19 40.50 21.54
CA PHE A 48 -18.65 40.30 21.52
C PHE A 48 -19.11 39.69 22.85
N THR A 49 -20.22 40.22 23.34
CA THR A 49 -20.80 40.08 24.68
C THR A 49 -21.70 38.87 24.83
N SER A 50 -21.85 38.41 26.09
CA SER A 50 -22.97 37.59 26.65
C SER A 50 -22.96 36.10 26.23
N ALA A 51 -23.06 35.08 27.09
CA ALA A 51 -23.37 34.96 28.52
C ALA A 51 -22.91 33.57 29.01
N PHE A 52 -22.65 33.47 30.32
CA PHE A 52 -22.73 32.29 31.20
C PHE A 52 -22.52 30.88 30.62
N LEU A 53 -21.42 30.22 31.03
CA LEU A 53 -21.34 28.78 31.37
C LEU A 53 -20.10 28.53 32.26
N PRO A 54 -20.18 27.67 33.29
CA PRO A 54 -19.16 27.53 34.32
C PRO A 54 -17.99 26.64 33.89
N ALA A 55 -16.84 26.86 34.54
CA ALA A 55 -15.59 26.13 34.35
C ALA A 55 -15.74 24.64 34.63
N ILE A 56 -15.51 23.80 33.61
CA ILE A 56 -15.29 22.36 33.79
C ILE A 56 -13.85 22.18 34.29
N THR A 57 -13.72 21.73 35.54
CA THR A 57 -12.44 21.37 36.15
C THR A 57 -11.90 20.08 35.55
N ASN A 58 -10.57 19.93 35.53
CA ASN A 58 -9.81 18.81 34.94
C ASN A 58 -10.21 17.39 35.41
N ASN A 59 -11.09 17.25 36.40
CA ASN A 59 -11.58 15.96 36.87
C ASN A 59 -12.64 15.32 35.94
N HIS A 60 -13.41 16.10 35.17
CA HIS A 60 -14.42 15.54 34.26
C HIS A 60 -13.84 14.90 32.99
N ALA A 61 -12.65 15.31 32.56
CA ALA A 61 -11.99 14.75 31.38
C ALA A 61 -11.49 13.30 31.62
N ASN A 62 -11.09 12.99 32.86
CA ASN A 62 -10.64 11.65 33.24
C ASN A 62 -11.81 10.67 33.44
N GLU A 63 -12.97 11.17 33.87
CA GLU A 63 -14.17 10.35 34.04
C GLU A 63 -14.76 9.90 32.69
N ILE A 64 -14.80 10.80 31.69
CA ILE A 64 -15.21 10.48 30.32
C ILE A 64 -14.26 9.48 29.66
N ARG A 65 -12.95 9.56 29.97
CA ARG A 65 -11.93 8.62 29.46
C ARG A 65 -12.12 7.21 30.03
N ASN A 66 -12.41 7.10 31.33
CA ASN A 66 -12.66 5.82 32.00
C ASN A 66 -13.98 5.16 31.57
N ILE A 67 -15.02 5.95 31.28
CA ILE A 67 -16.31 5.43 30.75
C ILE A 67 -16.12 4.86 29.34
N ARG A 68 -15.31 5.52 28.49
CA ARG A 68 -15.04 5.08 27.11
C ARG A 68 -14.21 3.79 27.06
N VAL A 69 -13.30 3.58 28.01
CA VAL A 69 -12.51 2.34 28.12
C VAL A 69 -13.40 1.17 28.58
N ARG A 70 -14.28 1.37 29.58
CA ARG A 70 -15.19 0.30 30.05
C ARG A 70 -16.23 -0.12 29.01
N LEU A 71 -16.71 0.81 28.18
CA LEU A 71 -17.63 0.50 27.06
C LEU A 71 -16.94 -0.25 25.91
N CYS A 72 -15.61 -0.13 25.79
CA CYS A 72 -14.83 -0.89 24.82
C CYS A 72 -14.55 -2.32 25.33
N GLU A 73 -14.26 -2.48 26.63
CA GLU A 73 -14.05 -3.79 27.26
C GLU A 73 -15.33 -4.63 27.35
N SER A 74 -16.50 -4.01 27.57
CA SER A 74 -17.77 -4.76 27.61
C SER A 74 -18.21 -5.27 26.24
N LYS A 75 -17.76 -4.64 25.14
CA LYS A 75 -18.06 -5.10 23.76
C LYS A 75 -17.17 -6.25 23.29
N LEU A 76 -16.08 -6.58 24.01
CA LEU A 76 -15.17 -7.66 23.66
C LEU A 76 -15.50 -8.99 24.36
N LYS A 77 -16.45 -9.02 25.31
CA LYS A 77 -16.66 -10.19 26.18
C LYS A 77 -17.85 -11.10 25.88
N ASP A 78 -18.73 -10.74 24.95
CA ASP A 78 -19.84 -11.61 24.55
C ASP A 78 -19.91 -11.79 23.03
N SER A 79 -19.22 -12.81 22.52
CA SER A 79 -19.75 -13.60 21.40
C SER A 79 -19.13 -15.00 21.46
N PRO A 80 -19.93 -16.07 21.60
CA PRO A 80 -19.43 -17.43 21.51
C PRO A 80 -18.99 -17.74 20.07
N THR A 81 -17.98 -18.59 19.98
CA THR A 81 -17.39 -19.14 18.77
C THR A 81 -18.43 -19.98 18.01
N GLU A 82 -18.99 -19.42 16.95
CA GLU A 82 -19.78 -20.18 15.97
C GLU A 82 -19.06 -20.10 14.62
N ILE A 83 -18.62 -21.26 14.14
CA ILE A 83 -17.99 -21.42 12.83
C ILE A 83 -19.07 -21.13 11.79
N LYS A 84 -19.07 -19.91 11.25
CA LYS A 84 -20.00 -19.51 10.19
C LYS A 84 -19.59 -20.16 8.87
N THR A 85 -20.50 -20.96 8.35
CA THR A 85 -20.60 -21.41 6.96
C THR A 85 -20.33 -20.24 6.00
N ALA A 86 -19.63 -20.50 4.89
CA ALA A 86 -19.27 -19.52 3.87
C ALA A 86 -20.48 -18.67 3.42
N GLU A 87 -20.59 -17.47 3.99
CA GLU A 87 -21.59 -16.47 3.61
C GLU A 87 -21.21 -15.95 2.22
N THR A 88 -22.09 -16.11 1.24
CA THR A 88 -21.93 -15.51 -0.09
C THR A 88 -21.75 -14.00 0.10
N PRO A 89 -20.70 -13.38 -0.48
CA PRO A 89 -20.44 -11.97 -0.22
C PRO A 89 -21.61 -11.13 -0.74
N PRO A 90 -22.03 -10.05 -0.04
CA PRO A 90 -22.95 -9.08 -0.57
C PRO A 90 -22.52 -8.65 -1.97
N PRO A 91 -23.48 -8.44 -2.88
CA PRO A 91 -23.19 -8.09 -4.26
C PRO A 91 -22.30 -6.84 -4.32
N GLY A 92 -21.24 -6.90 -5.11
CA GLY A 92 -20.24 -5.83 -5.21
C GLY A 92 -19.06 -5.92 -4.24
N PHE A 93 -18.85 -7.05 -3.55
CA PHE A 93 -17.64 -7.31 -2.76
C PHE A 93 -17.02 -8.66 -3.09
N ILE A 94 -15.70 -8.75 -2.93
CA ILE A 94 -14.95 -10.00 -3.04
C ILE A 94 -14.76 -10.56 -1.63
N SER A 95 -15.04 -11.84 -1.41
CA SER A 95 -14.84 -12.48 -0.08
C SER A 95 -13.40 -12.32 0.43
N GLY A 96 -12.45 -12.32 -0.50
CA GLY A 96 -11.06 -12.48 -0.18
C GLY A 96 -10.73 -13.94 0.06
N PRO A 97 -9.48 -14.22 0.47
CA PRO A 97 -9.09 -15.58 0.74
C PRO A 97 -9.70 -16.08 2.05
N THR A 98 -10.20 -17.32 2.02
CA THR A 98 -10.95 -17.93 3.13
C THR A 98 -10.06 -18.65 4.13
N ASP A 99 -8.87 -19.07 3.69
CA ASP A 99 -7.92 -19.78 4.54
C ASP A 99 -7.23 -18.82 5.53
N PRO A 100 -6.88 -19.31 6.74
CA PRO A 100 -6.23 -18.50 7.76
C PRO A 100 -4.94 -17.88 7.21
N PRO A 101 -4.64 -16.61 7.58
CA PRO A 101 -3.41 -15.97 7.15
C PRO A 101 -2.20 -16.74 7.67
N PRO A 102 -1.10 -16.81 6.89
CA PRO A 102 0.14 -17.43 7.35
C PRO A 102 0.74 -16.63 8.51
N ASP A 103 1.58 -17.29 9.30
CA ASP A 103 2.36 -16.62 10.34
C ASP A 103 3.50 -15.81 9.71
N TYR A 104 3.22 -14.55 9.38
CA TYR A 104 4.20 -13.63 8.81
C TYR A 104 5.37 -13.32 9.75
N SER A 105 5.27 -13.62 11.04
CA SER A 105 6.39 -13.43 11.97
C SER A 105 7.49 -14.47 11.79
N ALA A 106 7.16 -15.63 11.22
CA ALA A 106 8.11 -16.68 10.89
C ALA A 106 8.69 -16.54 9.46
N ILE A 107 8.15 -15.63 8.65
CA ILE A 107 8.55 -15.41 7.27
C ILE A 107 9.58 -14.28 7.22
N HIS A 108 10.80 -14.61 6.81
CA HIS A 108 11.90 -13.67 6.67
C HIS A 108 12.56 -13.80 5.31
N GLY A 109 13.11 -12.69 4.82
CA GLY A 109 13.93 -12.69 3.62
C GLY A 109 15.21 -13.50 3.80
N PRO A 110 15.91 -13.84 2.70
CA PRO A 110 17.17 -14.59 2.74
C PRO A 110 18.29 -13.85 3.49
N LEU A 111 18.13 -12.55 3.74
CA LEU A 111 19.04 -11.71 4.52
C LEU A 111 18.81 -11.80 6.04
N GLY A 112 17.72 -12.43 6.46
CA GLY A 112 17.37 -12.68 7.86
C GLY A 112 16.60 -11.52 8.54
N PRO A 113 16.05 -11.79 9.73
CA PRO A 113 15.08 -10.91 10.41
C PRO A 113 15.65 -9.54 10.82
N LEU A 114 16.97 -9.43 11.03
CA LEU A 114 17.60 -8.17 11.41
C LEU A 114 17.57 -7.15 10.25
N LEU A 115 17.88 -7.59 9.04
CA LEU A 115 17.85 -6.73 7.85
C LEU A 115 16.42 -6.44 7.42
N ASP A 116 15.52 -7.41 7.56
CA ASP A 116 14.08 -7.19 7.38
C ASP A 116 13.55 -6.08 8.32
N GLY A 117 13.96 -6.10 9.59
CA GLY A 117 13.63 -5.04 10.55
C GLY A 117 14.19 -3.67 10.17
N LEU A 118 15.39 -3.62 9.58
CA LEU A 118 15.98 -2.38 9.06
C LEU A 118 15.15 -1.84 7.87
N PHE A 119 14.82 -2.68 6.89
CA PHE A 119 14.02 -2.29 5.73
C PHE A 119 12.62 -1.83 6.15
N LEU A 120 12.00 -2.52 7.10
CA LEU A 120 10.73 -2.13 7.70
C LEU A 120 10.80 -0.71 8.27
N ASN A 121 11.80 -0.43 9.10
CA ASN A 121 11.95 0.87 9.74
C ASN A 121 12.25 1.98 8.73
N MET A 122 13.04 1.69 7.69
CA MET A 122 13.30 2.63 6.59
C MET A 122 12.01 2.96 5.83
N PHE A 123 11.23 1.95 5.46
CA PHE A 123 9.96 2.13 4.76
C PHE A 123 8.93 2.89 5.61
N ARG A 124 8.82 2.54 6.89
CA ARG A 124 7.96 3.25 7.85
C ARG A 124 8.38 4.71 7.98
N SER A 125 9.69 5.01 8.04
CA SER A 125 10.19 6.38 8.13
C SER A 125 9.84 7.21 6.88
N ALA A 126 9.96 6.60 5.69
CA ALA A 126 9.55 7.22 4.43
C ALA A 126 8.04 7.54 4.42
N LEU A 127 7.20 6.59 4.86
CA LEU A 127 5.75 6.81 4.99
C LEU A 127 5.40 7.90 6.01
N ILE A 128 6.07 7.94 7.15
CA ILE A 128 5.88 9.01 8.16
C ILE A 128 6.17 10.38 7.54
N ALA A 129 7.27 10.50 6.81
CA ALA A 129 7.66 11.74 6.15
C ALA A 129 6.62 12.20 5.10
N GLU A 130 6.13 11.27 4.27
CA GLU A 130 5.14 11.58 3.24
C GLU A 130 3.75 11.93 3.82
N VAL A 131 3.31 11.17 4.84
CA VAL A 131 2.04 11.44 5.52
C VAL A 131 2.12 12.74 6.33
N GLY A 132 3.29 13.03 6.92
CA GLY A 132 3.49 14.11 7.90
C GLY A 132 2.97 13.74 9.29
N ALA A 133 3.03 12.45 9.65
CA ALA A 133 2.55 11.95 10.94
C ALA A 133 3.57 12.18 12.07
N ASP A 134 3.10 12.30 13.31
CA ASP A 134 3.96 12.27 14.48
C ASP A 134 4.38 10.82 14.79
N PRO A 135 5.67 10.47 14.74
CA PRO A 135 6.14 9.11 15.02
C PRO A 135 5.68 8.56 16.37
N ALA A 136 5.47 9.43 17.37
CA ALA A 136 5.07 9.03 18.72
C ALA A 136 3.61 8.54 18.80
N LEU A 137 2.80 8.81 17.76
CA LEU A 137 1.38 8.46 17.71
C LEU A 137 1.08 7.25 16.82
N ILE A 138 2.09 6.71 16.13
CA ILE A 138 1.93 5.63 15.16
C ILE A 138 2.47 4.33 15.77
N SER A 139 1.71 3.24 15.62
CA SER A 139 2.14 1.91 16.07
C SER A 139 3.51 1.53 15.51
N ASP A 140 4.28 0.75 16.27
CA ASP A 140 5.55 0.21 15.79
C ASP A 140 5.37 -0.96 14.83
N GLY A 141 6.44 -1.31 14.12
CA GLY A 141 6.47 -2.46 13.22
C GLY A 141 5.53 -2.32 12.03
N TYR A 142 5.05 -3.47 11.55
CA TYR A 142 4.19 -3.55 10.38
C TYR A 142 2.79 -2.93 10.59
N PRO A 143 2.13 -3.06 11.77
CA PRO A 143 0.87 -2.35 12.03
C PRO A 143 0.96 -0.83 11.78
N GLY A 144 2.10 -0.21 12.14
CA GLY A 144 2.36 1.20 11.83
C GLY A 144 2.38 1.51 10.33
N ILE A 145 2.90 0.61 9.50
CA ILE A 145 2.88 0.76 8.04
C ILE A 145 1.42 0.74 7.54
N MET A 146 0.57 -0.13 8.07
CA MET A 146 -0.85 -0.18 7.69
C MET A 146 -1.59 1.08 8.13
N GLU A 147 -1.36 1.58 9.34
CA GLU A 147 -1.92 2.85 9.84
C GLU A 147 -1.52 4.03 8.95
N LEU A 148 -0.23 4.14 8.61
CA LEU A 148 0.28 5.20 7.73
C LEU A 148 -0.27 5.09 6.32
N THR A 149 -0.35 3.88 5.77
CA THR A 149 -0.91 3.65 4.43
C THR A 149 -2.40 4.03 4.39
N ALA A 150 -3.16 3.68 5.43
CA ALA A 150 -4.56 4.09 5.56
C ALA A 150 -4.70 5.61 5.71
N ALA A 151 -3.81 6.25 6.48
CA ALA A 151 -3.76 7.70 6.62
C ALA A 151 -3.45 8.38 5.27
N LEU A 152 -2.44 7.89 4.53
CA LEU A 152 -2.10 8.39 3.19
C LEU A 152 -3.29 8.28 2.24
N ASN A 153 -3.99 7.16 2.27
CA ASN A 153 -5.15 6.91 1.43
C ASN A 153 -6.36 7.78 1.75
N SER A 154 -6.52 8.18 3.02
CA SER A 154 -7.63 9.01 3.47
C SER A 154 -7.34 10.51 3.39
N LYS A 155 -6.05 10.89 3.34
CA LYS A 155 -5.58 12.28 3.17
C LYS A 155 -5.98 12.89 1.83
N HIS A 156 -6.07 12.08 0.77
CA HIS A 156 -6.39 12.55 -0.58
C HIS A 156 -7.72 11.97 -1.08
N SER A 157 -8.60 12.83 -1.59
CA SER A 157 -9.83 12.41 -2.28
C SER A 157 -9.54 11.88 -3.68
N ASP A 158 -8.54 12.45 -4.38
CA ASP A 158 -8.08 11.98 -5.68
C ASP A 158 -7.11 10.81 -5.52
N ARG A 159 -7.37 9.72 -6.26
CA ARG A 159 -6.52 8.53 -6.30
C ARG A 159 -5.20 8.79 -7.03
N SER A 160 -5.14 9.76 -7.93
CA SER A 160 -3.91 10.14 -8.63
C SER A 160 -2.86 10.66 -7.64
N GLU A 161 -3.27 11.51 -6.69
CA GLU A 161 -2.40 12.04 -5.63
C GLU A 161 -1.91 10.96 -4.67
N VAL A 162 -2.78 10.01 -4.30
CA VAL A 162 -2.35 8.83 -3.50
C VAL A 162 -1.26 8.06 -4.23
N ARG A 163 -1.43 7.83 -5.54
CA ARG A 163 -0.47 7.07 -6.33
C ARG A 163 0.87 7.81 -6.42
N ARG A 164 0.82 9.12 -6.69
CA ARG A 164 2.00 10.00 -6.74
C ARG A 164 2.74 9.99 -5.40
N ALA A 165 2.05 10.19 -4.29
CA ALA A 165 2.64 10.17 -2.95
C ALA A 165 3.25 8.80 -2.62
N SER A 166 2.59 7.72 -3.00
CA SER A 166 3.11 6.36 -2.82
C SER A 166 4.36 6.10 -3.68
N GLN A 167 4.42 6.66 -4.90
CA GLN A 167 5.61 6.60 -5.76
C GLN A 167 6.76 7.43 -5.16
N GLU A 168 6.48 8.57 -4.53
CA GLU A 168 7.51 9.35 -3.81
C GLU A 168 8.07 8.61 -2.61
N VAL A 169 7.23 7.87 -1.87
CA VAL A 169 7.70 6.96 -0.82
C VAL A 169 8.72 5.99 -1.40
N LEU A 170 8.42 5.34 -2.54
CA LEU A 170 9.37 4.43 -3.21
C LEU A 170 10.66 5.13 -3.63
N ARG A 171 10.58 6.32 -4.24
CA ARG A 171 11.76 7.12 -4.61
C ARG A 171 12.65 7.42 -3.42
N SER A 172 12.05 7.75 -2.27
CA SER A 172 12.79 8.11 -1.05
C SER A 172 13.57 6.94 -0.42
N LEU A 173 13.23 5.69 -0.75
CA LEU A 173 13.97 4.51 -0.29
C LEU A 173 15.32 4.36 -0.98
N PHE A 174 15.51 5.01 -2.13
CA PHE A 174 16.74 4.93 -2.91
C PHE A 174 17.48 6.28 -2.88
N PRO A 175 18.82 6.26 -2.97
CA PRO A 175 19.57 7.49 -3.24
C PRO A 175 19.07 8.15 -4.53
N SER A 176 18.87 9.47 -4.52
CA SER A 176 18.25 10.22 -5.64
C SER A 176 18.92 10.03 -7.00
N TRP A 177 20.21 9.66 -7.03
CA TRP A 177 20.96 9.40 -8.26
C TRP A 177 20.80 7.97 -8.79
N LEU A 178 20.35 7.02 -7.97
CA LEU A 178 20.40 5.60 -8.27
C LEU A 178 19.38 5.16 -9.34
N PRO A 179 18.08 5.49 -9.25
CA PRO A 179 17.10 5.04 -10.24
C PRO A 179 17.44 5.50 -11.66
N GLY A 180 17.74 6.79 -11.83
CA GLY A 180 18.09 7.35 -13.15
C GLY A 180 19.38 6.77 -13.73
N ARG A 181 20.41 6.50 -12.89
CA ARG A 181 21.64 5.83 -13.37
C ARG A 181 21.40 4.37 -13.70
N PHE A 182 20.57 3.68 -12.91
CA PHE A 182 20.20 2.29 -13.16
C PHE A 182 19.54 2.13 -14.54
N ALA A 183 18.62 3.05 -14.88
CA ALA A 183 17.94 3.04 -16.17
C ALA A 183 18.92 3.10 -17.35
N VAL A 184 19.93 3.97 -17.28
CA VAL A 184 20.90 4.20 -18.35
C VAL A 184 21.97 3.11 -18.40
N MET A 185 22.44 2.63 -17.25
CA MET A 185 23.57 1.70 -17.16
C MET A 185 23.17 0.23 -17.31
N PHE A 186 21.94 -0.13 -16.91
CA PHE A 186 21.50 -1.52 -16.84
C PHE A 186 20.19 -1.77 -17.59
N ALA A 187 19.11 -1.04 -17.25
CA ALA A 187 17.77 -1.38 -17.77
C ALA A 187 17.67 -1.28 -19.29
N ARG A 188 18.15 -0.18 -19.88
CA ARG A 188 18.16 0.04 -21.34
C ARG A 188 19.17 -0.83 -22.09
N PRO A 189 20.44 -0.95 -21.67
CA PRO A 189 21.42 -1.76 -22.41
C PRO A 189 21.23 -3.26 -22.23
N PHE A 190 20.71 -3.71 -21.07
CA PHE A 190 20.56 -5.13 -20.74
C PHE A 190 19.18 -5.39 -20.10
N PRO A 191 18.07 -5.29 -20.86
CA PRO A 191 16.72 -5.35 -20.31
C PRO A 191 16.40 -6.70 -19.68
N GLN A 192 16.79 -7.82 -20.30
CA GLN A 192 16.51 -9.16 -19.78
C GLN A 192 17.30 -9.45 -18.49
N PHE A 193 18.58 -9.06 -18.45
CA PHE A 193 19.41 -9.16 -17.25
C PHE A 193 18.83 -8.30 -16.12
N SER A 194 18.44 -7.06 -16.43
CA SER A 194 17.84 -6.14 -15.47
C SER A 194 16.53 -6.68 -14.91
N ALA A 195 15.68 -7.29 -15.74
CA ALA A 195 14.46 -7.95 -15.29
C ALA A 195 14.75 -9.08 -14.30
N ARG A 196 15.69 -9.98 -14.61
CA ARG A 196 16.10 -11.08 -13.71
C ARG A 196 16.67 -10.57 -12.39
N MET A 197 17.53 -9.55 -12.48
CA MET A 197 18.16 -8.95 -11.32
C MET A 197 17.13 -8.27 -10.42
N ASN A 198 16.15 -7.56 -10.98
CA ASN A 198 15.08 -6.94 -10.19
C ASN A 198 14.11 -7.98 -9.60
N ALA A 199 13.81 -9.07 -10.31
CA ALA A 199 13.02 -10.18 -9.74
C ALA A 199 13.72 -10.79 -8.52
N TRP A 200 15.02 -11.08 -8.65
CA TRP A 200 15.84 -11.57 -7.54
C TRP A 200 15.98 -10.54 -6.40
N ALA A 201 16.23 -9.27 -6.71
CA ALA A 201 16.37 -8.23 -5.69
C ALA A 201 15.06 -8.01 -4.93
N THR A 202 13.91 -8.06 -5.61
CA THR A 202 12.58 -7.97 -5.01
C THR A 202 12.29 -9.19 -4.13
N TRP A 203 12.71 -10.38 -4.53
CA TRP A 203 12.66 -11.56 -3.66
C TRP A 203 13.50 -11.34 -2.38
N VAL A 204 14.75 -10.90 -2.52
CA VAL A 204 15.67 -10.71 -1.40
C VAL A 204 15.21 -9.64 -0.41
N ALA A 205 14.73 -8.50 -0.92
CA ALA A 205 14.41 -7.32 -0.12
C ALA A 205 12.91 -7.13 0.15
N GLY A 206 12.03 -7.92 -0.49
CA GLY A 206 10.58 -7.75 -0.43
C GLY A 206 9.83 -8.76 0.45
N THR A 207 10.46 -9.87 0.86
CA THR A 207 9.81 -10.93 1.65
C THR A 207 9.22 -10.43 2.97
N TRP A 208 9.89 -9.51 3.67
CA TRP A 208 9.38 -8.95 4.93
C TRP A 208 8.08 -8.13 4.75
N LEU A 209 7.94 -7.49 3.58
CA LEU A 209 6.83 -6.61 3.24
C LEU A 209 5.65 -7.39 2.67
N MET A 210 5.94 -8.34 1.78
CA MET A 210 4.92 -9.04 0.99
C MET A 210 4.61 -10.45 1.49
N GLY A 211 5.49 -11.08 2.29
CA GLY A 211 5.34 -12.48 2.70
C GLY A 211 6.15 -13.42 1.83
N GLU A 212 5.77 -14.70 1.81
CA GLU A 212 6.52 -15.75 1.09
C GLU A 212 6.53 -15.48 -0.42
N CYS A 213 7.74 -15.36 -0.95
CA CYS A 213 8.00 -15.00 -2.35
C CYS A 213 8.87 -16.06 -3.01
N GLU A 214 8.61 -16.34 -4.29
CA GLU A 214 9.38 -17.27 -5.11
C GLU A 214 9.66 -16.64 -6.49
N VAL A 215 10.91 -16.73 -6.95
CA VAL A 215 11.29 -16.28 -8.30
C VAL A 215 10.87 -17.35 -9.30
N VAL A 216 10.10 -16.95 -10.30
CA VAL A 216 9.52 -17.83 -11.32
C VAL A 216 9.87 -17.35 -12.71
N ASP A 217 9.61 -18.18 -13.70
CA ASP A 217 9.70 -17.79 -15.11
C ASP A 217 8.47 -16.95 -15.49
N CYS A 218 8.66 -15.94 -16.34
CA CYS A 218 7.53 -15.24 -16.94
C CYS A 218 6.98 -16.08 -18.10
N ASP A 219 5.65 -16.18 -18.19
CA ASP A 219 4.98 -16.90 -19.28
C ASP A 219 5.47 -16.39 -20.64
N ALA A 220 5.92 -17.30 -21.51
CA ALA A 220 6.47 -16.95 -22.83
C ALA A 220 5.46 -16.19 -23.72
N ASP A 221 4.16 -16.41 -23.47
CA ASP A 221 3.06 -15.78 -24.20
C ASP A 221 2.69 -14.39 -23.65
N ALA A 222 3.28 -13.96 -22.53
CA ALA A 222 2.93 -12.70 -21.88
C ALA A 222 3.41 -11.45 -22.65
N GLY A 223 4.35 -11.59 -23.60
CA GLY A 223 4.77 -10.52 -24.50
C GLY A 223 6.28 -10.48 -24.80
N ALA A 224 6.68 -9.54 -25.67
CA ALA A 224 8.08 -9.32 -26.04
C ALA A 224 8.89 -8.83 -24.82
N GLY A 225 9.61 -9.75 -24.16
CA GLY A 225 10.39 -9.45 -22.96
C GLY A 225 10.35 -10.55 -21.90
N ALA A 226 9.40 -11.49 -22.00
CA ALA A 226 9.27 -12.65 -21.11
C ALA A 226 10.38 -13.70 -21.32
N GLY A 227 10.73 -14.40 -20.24
CA GLY A 227 11.88 -15.27 -20.19
C GLY A 227 12.15 -15.78 -18.77
N ALA A 228 13.15 -16.65 -18.67
CA ALA A 228 13.45 -17.35 -17.42
C ALA A 228 13.85 -16.40 -16.28
N ALA A 229 13.39 -16.69 -15.06
CA ALA A 229 13.68 -16.00 -13.80
C ALA A 229 13.39 -14.48 -13.80
N GLN A 230 12.38 -14.04 -14.55
CA GLN A 230 11.95 -12.63 -14.63
C GLN A 230 10.64 -12.37 -13.87
N GLY A 231 10.03 -13.42 -13.31
CA GLY A 231 8.81 -13.35 -12.54
C GLY A 231 9.09 -13.47 -11.05
N LEU A 232 8.18 -12.94 -10.24
CA LEU A 232 8.11 -13.19 -8.82
C LEU A 232 6.65 -13.49 -8.47
N ILE A 233 6.40 -14.59 -7.77
CA ILE A 233 5.08 -14.88 -7.21
C ILE A 233 5.15 -14.73 -5.69
N VAL A 234 4.22 -13.94 -5.16
CA VAL A 234 3.95 -13.85 -3.73
C VAL A 234 2.80 -14.81 -3.42
N ARG A 235 3.03 -15.81 -2.58
CA ARG A 235 2.03 -16.86 -2.26
C ARG A 235 0.85 -16.31 -1.47
N ARG A 236 1.12 -15.41 -0.55
CA ARG A 236 0.08 -14.69 0.19
C ARG A 236 0.58 -13.31 0.58
N CYS A 237 0.07 -12.29 -0.11
CA CYS A 237 0.53 -10.92 0.03
C CYS A 237 0.11 -10.33 1.38
N ARG A 238 1.06 -10.18 2.29
CA ARG A 238 0.88 -9.57 3.62
C ARG A 238 0.25 -8.18 3.55
N PHE A 239 0.67 -7.37 2.57
CA PHE A 239 0.14 -6.02 2.37
C PHE A 239 -1.35 -6.03 2.01
N LEU A 240 -1.77 -6.90 1.08
CA LEU A 240 -3.19 -7.05 0.74
C LEU A 240 -3.98 -7.67 1.89
N GLU A 241 -3.39 -8.63 2.60
CA GLU A 241 -4.00 -9.33 3.72
C GLU A 241 -4.33 -8.38 4.87
N GLU A 242 -3.35 -7.62 5.34
CA GLU A 242 -3.51 -6.71 6.48
C GLU A 242 -4.22 -5.41 6.14
N ALA A 243 -4.02 -4.86 4.93
CA ALA A 243 -4.80 -3.70 4.48
C ALA A 243 -6.28 -4.05 4.28
N GLY A 244 -6.56 -5.31 3.97
CA GLY A 244 -7.92 -5.83 3.81
C GLY A 244 -8.71 -5.17 2.69
N CYS A 245 -8.08 -4.42 1.77
CA CYS A 245 -8.80 -3.60 0.80
C CYS A 245 -8.12 -3.52 -0.57
N ALA A 246 -8.84 -3.92 -1.61
CA ALA A 246 -8.34 -3.90 -2.99
C ALA A 246 -7.97 -2.48 -3.46
N SER A 247 -8.76 -1.46 -3.07
CA SER A 247 -8.43 -0.07 -3.41
C SER A 247 -7.10 0.40 -2.82
N VAL A 248 -6.72 -0.08 -1.63
CA VAL A 248 -5.42 0.22 -1.03
C VAL A 248 -4.31 -0.46 -1.83
N CYS A 249 -4.47 -1.76 -2.12
CA CYS A 249 -3.53 -2.53 -2.93
C CYS A 249 -3.25 -1.87 -4.29
N VAL A 250 -4.30 -1.49 -5.03
CA VAL A 250 -4.16 -0.90 -6.37
C VAL A 250 -3.45 0.46 -6.34
N ASN A 251 -3.85 1.34 -5.43
CA ASN A 251 -3.45 2.74 -5.48
C ASN A 251 -2.22 3.07 -4.63
N ALA A 252 -1.89 2.25 -3.63
CA ALA A 252 -0.71 2.46 -2.78
C ALA A 252 0.44 1.48 -3.09
N CYS A 253 0.15 0.32 -3.70
CA CYS A 253 1.16 -0.68 -4.02
C CYS A 253 1.30 -0.88 -5.53
N LYS A 254 0.30 -1.46 -6.22
CA LYS A 254 0.40 -1.86 -7.63
C LYS A 254 0.76 -0.70 -8.57
N THR A 255 -0.14 0.26 -8.75
CA THR A 255 0.04 1.32 -9.75
C THR A 255 1.28 2.20 -9.47
N PRO A 256 1.56 2.58 -8.20
CA PRO A 256 2.79 3.33 -7.89
C PRO A 256 4.07 2.54 -8.17
N THR A 257 4.07 1.24 -7.91
CA THR A 257 5.25 0.39 -8.15
C THR A 257 5.47 0.19 -9.64
N GLU A 258 4.42 -0.10 -10.41
CA GLU A 258 4.49 -0.18 -11.88
C GLU A 258 5.03 1.14 -12.48
N ALA A 259 4.53 2.28 -12.01
CA ALA A 259 5.00 3.60 -12.42
C ALA A 259 6.47 3.85 -12.05
N PHE A 260 6.88 3.54 -10.82
CA PHE A 260 8.27 3.67 -10.37
C PHE A 260 9.24 2.87 -11.27
N PHE A 261 8.89 1.63 -11.58
CA PHE A 261 9.72 0.79 -12.42
C PHE A 261 9.81 1.32 -13.86
N ALA A 262 8.69 1.72 -14.45
CA ALA A 262 8.65 2.25 -15.81
C ALA A 262 9.33 3.61 -15.96
N GLU A 263 9.02 4.56 -15.07
CA GLU A 263 9.42 5.97 -15.18
C GLU A 263 10.80 6.24 -14.58
N ASP A 264 11.11 5.66 -13.40
CA ASP A 264 12.32 5.97 -12.64
C ASP A 264 13.44 4.96 -12.91
N MET A 265 13.12 3.67 -12.94
CA MET A 265 14.10 2.59 -13.15
C MET A 265 14.30 2.24 -14.64
N GLY A 266 13.43 2.70 -15.53
CA GLY A 266 13.50 2.43 -16.96
C GLY A 266 13.30 0.97 -17.34
N LEU A 267 12.63 0.18 -16.50
CA LEU A 267 12.34 -1.23 -16.70
C LEU A 267 10.84 -1.44 -16.48
N PRO A 268 10.05 -1.84 -17.48
CA PRO A 268 8.63 -2.05 -17.29
C PRO A 268 8.37 -3.22 -16.32
N LEU A 269 7.28 -3.12 -15.56
CA LEU A 269 6.82 -4.13 -14.62
C LEU A 269 5.31 -4.25 -14.74
N THR A 270 4.79 -5.47 -14.83
CA THR A 270 3.36 -5.77 -14.69
C THR A 270 3.11 -6.49 -13.38
N MET A 271 2.15 -6.00 -12.60
CA MET A 271 1.71 -6.63 -11.34
C MET A 271 0.27 -7.15 -11.45
N GLU A 272 0.04 -8.40 -11.08
CA GLU A 272 -1.25 -9.08 -11.18
C GLU A 272 -1.62 -9.68 -9.82
N PRO A 273 -2.33 -8.91 -8.96
CA PRO A 273 -2.88 -9.45 -7.71
C PRO A 273 -4.11 -10.31 -7.98
N ASP A 274 -4.18 -11.47 -7.32
CA ASP A 274 -5.38 -12.29 -7.20
C ASP A 274 -6.03 -12.00 -5.84
N TYR A 275 -7.22 -11.38 -5.88
CA TYR A 275 -7.95 -11.00 -4.66
C TYR A 275 -8.68 -12.17 -4.01
N ALA A 276 -8.89 -13.29 -4.71
CA ALA A 276 -9.53 -14.47 -4.16
C ALA A 276 -8.53 -15.32 -3.37
N THR A 277 -7.31 -15.50 -3.86
CA THR A 277 -6.26 -16.29 -3.18
C THR A 277 -5.34 -15.45 -2.30
N GLY A 278 -5.19 -14.16 -2.65
CA GLY A 278 -4.24 -13.23 -2.03
C GLY A 278 -2.83 -13.33 -2.64
N GLU A 279 -2.67 -14.09 -3.73
CA GLU A 279 -1.43 -14.15 -4.49
C GLU A 279 -1.16 -12.85 -5.25
N CYS A 280 0.10 -12.57 -5.55
CA CYS A 280 0.45 -11.43 -6.41
C CYS A 280 1.63 -11.80 -7.31
N LYS A 281 1.42 -11.77 -8.63
CA LYS A 281 2.44 -12.02 -9.64
C LYS A 281 3.07 -10.71 -10.09
N PHE A 282 4.40 -10.68 -10.14
CA PHE A 282 5.19 -9.59 -10.70
C PHE A 282 5.91 -10.14 -11.93
N SER A 283 5.81 -9.43 -13.04
CA SER A 283 6.45 -9.79 -14.31
C SER A 283 7.37 -8.64 -14.74
N PHE A 284 8.67 -8.76 -14.47
CA PHE A 284 9.65 -7.73 -14.82
C PHE A 284 10.00 -7.80 -16.30
N GLY A 285 10.17 -6.63 -16.92
CA GLY A 285 10.38 -6.51 -18.37
C GLY A 285 9.09 -6.57 -19.19
N LEU A 286 7.92 -6.66 -18.54
CA LEU A 286 6.62 -6.66 -19.20
C LEU A 286 5.89 -5.34 -18.94
N THR A 287 5.34 -4.73 -19.99
CA THR A 287 4.55 -3.50 -19.88
C THR A 287 3.11 -3.85 -19.49
N PRO A 288 2.51 -3.15 -18.50
CA PRO A 288 1.10 -3.31 -18.16
C PRO A 288 0.20 -3.07 -19.38
N GLN A 289 -0.72 -3.99 -19.63
CA GLN A 289 -1.73 -3.81 -20.66
C GLN A 289 -2.83 -2.88 -20.15
N SER A 290 -3.29 -1.95 -20.99
CA SER A 290 -4.31 -0.95 -20.62
C SER A 290 -5.62 -1.59 -20.12
N GLY A 291 -6.01 -2.74 -20.66
CA GLY A 291 -7.16 -3.52 -20.20
C GLY A 291 -7.00 -4.03 -18.77
N THR A 292 -5.85 -4.62 -18.44
CA THR A 292 -5.53 -5.12 -17.09
C THR A 292 -5.45 -3.99 -16.07
N GLU A 293 -4.91 -2.83 -16.45
CA GLU A 293 -4.90 -1.65 -15.59
C GLU A 293 -6.32 -1.12 -15.31
N LYS A 294 -7.18 -1.10 -16.33
CA LYS A 294 -8.58 -0.69 -16.17
C LYS A 294 -9.32 -1.66 -15.24
N ALA A 295 -9.18 -2.96 -15.47
CA ALA A 295 -9.77 -3.99 -14.61
C ALA A 295 -9.29 -3.88 -13.15
N ALA A 296 -8.00 -3.58 -12.93
CA ALA A 296 -7.47 -3.36 -11.59
C ALA A 296 -8.09 -2.13 -10.90
N LYS A 297 -8.41 -1.06 -11.65
CA LYS A 297 -9.04 0.15 -11.10
C LYS A 297 -10.53 -0.04 -10.79
N GLU A 298 -11.20 -0.95 -11.49
CA GLU A 298 -12.63 -1.25 -11.35
C GLU A 298 -12.91 -2.39 -10.35
N VAL A 299 -11.86 -3.00 -9.79
CA VAL A 299 -12.02 -4.15 -8.90
C VAL A 299 -12.81 -3.78 -7.63
N PRO A 300 -13.84 -4.57 -7.26
CA PRO A 300 -14.57 -4.34 -6.03
C PRO A 300 -13.69 -4.53 -4.79
N CYS A 301 -14.07 -3.88 -3.68
CA CYS A 301 -13.34 -4.04 -2.42
C CYS A 301 -13.56 -5.44 -1.81
N LEU A 302 -12.60 -5.85 -0.98
CA LEU A 302 -12.76 -7.04 -0.15
C LEU A 302 -13.81 -6.78 0.94
N MET A 303 -14.47 -7.85 1.38
CA MET A 303 -15.46 -7.83 2.46
C MET A 303 -14.95 -7.21 3.77
N ARG A 304 -13.66 -7.40 4.04
CA ARG A 304 -12.96 -6.90 5.21
C ARG A 304 -12.36 -5.49 5.05
N CYS A 305 -12.67 -4.76 3.97
CA CYS A 305 -12.08 -3.44 3.75
C CYS A 305 -12.45 -2.47 4.89
N PRO A 306 -11.47 -1.93 5.64
CA PRO A 306 -11.71 -1.03 6.77
C PRO A 306 -12.20 0.35 6.29
N THR A 307 -11.93 0.69 5.04
CA THR A 307 -12.30 1.97 4.45
C THR A 307 -13.81 2.01 4.20
N ALA A 308 -14.55 2.69 5.07
CA ALA A 308 -15.94 3.11 4.82
C ALA A 308 -16.05 4.23 3.76
N GLY A 309 -15.12 4.28 2.81
CA GLY A 309 -14.94 5.38 1.86
C GLY A 309 -16.03 5.44 0.79
N GLY A 310 -16.04 6.51 0.00
CA GLY A 310 -17.04 6.76 -1.05
C GLY A 310 -17.31 5.57 -1.98
N MET A 311 -16.31 4.75 -2.32
CA MET A 311 -16.48 3.50 -3.09
C MET A 311 -17.39 2.47 -2.41
N ARG A 312 -17.41 2.38 -1.07
CA ARG A 312 -18.38 1.54 -0.38
C ARG A 312 -19.80 2.01 -0.67
N LYS A 313 -20.05 3.32 -0.74
CA LYS A 313 -21.36 3.86 -1.17
C LYS A 313 -21.64 3.52 -2.63
N TRP A 314 -20.70 3.68 -3.55
CA TRP A 314 -20.89 3.34 -4.98
C TRP A 314 -21.22 1.86 -5.22
N HIS A 315 -20.52 0.93 -4.56
CA HIS A 315 -20.82 -0.51 -4.66
C HIS A 315 -22.13 -0.89 -3.95
N THR A 316 -22.43 -0.27 -2.80
CA THR A 316 -23.70 -0.54 -2.08
C THR A 316 -24.90 0.10 -2.79
N GLN A 317 -24.72 1.22 -3.50
CA GLN A 317 -25.77 1.93 -4.25
C GLN A 317 -25.99 1.34 -5.65
N GLY A 318 -24.97 0.77 -6.29
CA GLY A 318 -25.13 0.04 -7.56
C GLY A 318 -26.06 -1.17 -7.42
N VAL A 319 -26.03 -1.84 -6.27
CA VAL A 319 -26.97 -2.92 -5.91
C VAL A 319 -28.39 -2.40 -5.65
N ALA A 320 -28.54 -1.18 -5.15
CA ALA A 320 -29.85 -0.57 -4.92
C ALA A 320 -30.52 -0.14 -6.24
N LEU A 321 -29.73 0.24 -7.24
CA LEU A 321 -30.23 0.61 -8.58
C LEU A 321 -30.60 -0.59 -9.45
N ASP A 322 -29.94 -1.74 -9.29
CA ASP A 322 -30.30 -2.99 -9.99
C ASP A 322 -31.63 -3.58 -9.47
N LYS A 323 -31.95 -3.34 -8.20
CA LYS A 323 -33.23 -3.78 -7.61
C LYS A 323 -34.44 -2.93 -7.99
N THR A 324 -34.24 -1.79 -8.67
CA THR A 324 -35.34 -0.90 -9.10
C THR A 324 -35.78 -1.09 -10.56
N TRP A 325 -35.17 -2.03 -11.31
CA TRP A 325 -35.52 -2.32 -12.71
C TRP A 325 -36.12 -3.70 -12.91
N GLY A 326 -36.98 -4.12 -11.97
CA GLY A 326 -37.63 -5.42 -12.01
C GLY A 326 -38.96 -5.45 -11.28
N GLU A 327 -39.78 -4.42 -11.43
CA GLU A 327 -41.22 -4.44 -11.11
C GLU A 327 -41.89 -3.30 -11.90
N GLU A 328 -42.34 -3.63 -13.10
CA GLU A 328 -43.37 -2.87 -13.80
C GLU A 328 -44.67 -3.03 -13.00
N ASP A 329 -45.03 -2.01 -12.22
CA ASP A 329 -46.41 -1.76 -11.85
C ASP A 329 -46.83 -0.42 -12.45
N ASP A 330 -47.79 -0.51 -13.36
CA ASP A 330 -48.53 0.58 -13.99
C ASP A 330 -49.12 1.53 -12.94
N ALA A 331 -48.69 2.79 -12.91
CA ALA A 331 -49.55 3.90 -12.52
C ALA A 331 -49.02 5.26 -13.02
N SER A 332 -49.92 5.95 -13.70
CA SER A 332 -49.85 7.24 -14.38
C SER A 332 -49.65 8.47 -13.48
N ASP A 333 -49.20 9.55 -14.15
CA ASP A 333 -49.39 10.98 -13.87
C ASP A 333 -48.55 11.67 -12.77
N ASP A 334 -47.57 12.50 -13.19
CA ASP A 334 -47.60 13.97 -12.94
C ASP A 334 -46.54 14.69 -13.83
N PRO A 335 -46.85 15.86 -14.44
CA PRO A 335 -46.03 16.52 -15.44
C PRO A 335 -45.19 17.62 -14.80
N ASN A 336 -43.86 17.45 -14.74
CA ASN A 336 -42.91 18.56 -14.73
C ASN A 336 -41.48 18.05 -15.00
N LEU A 337 -41.26 17.62 -16.24
CA LEU A 337 -39.92 17.43 -16.80
C LEU A 337 -39.40 18.79 -17.28
N VAL A 338 -38.54 19.43 -16.48
CA VAL A 338 -37.58 20.40 -17.03
C VAL A 338 -36.44 19.59 -17.62
N GLN A 339 -36.52 19.45 -18.94
CA GLN A 339 -35.53 18.86 -19.82
C GLN A 339 -34.31 19.79 -19.88
N CYS A 340 -33.13 19.32 -19.47
CA CYS A 340 -31.87 19.94 -19.87
C CYS A 340 -31.09 18.93 -20.72
N SER A 341 -31.19 19.16 -22.03
CA SER A 341 -30.56 18.40 -23.10
C SER A 341 -29.05 18.65 -23.14
N MET A 342 -28.31 17.62 -23.53
CA MET A 342 -26.89 17.64 -23.88
C MET A 342 -26.61 18.62 -25.03
N MET A 343 -25.54 19.40 -24.89
CA MET A 343 -24.61 19.76 -25.96
C MET A 343 -23.20 19.72 -25.41
#